data_AF-A0A4U2YEF8-F1
#
_entry.id   AF-A0A4U2YEF8-F1
#
_cell.length_a   1.000
_cell.length_b   1.000
_cell.length_c   1.000
_cell.angle_alpha   90.00
_cell.angle_beta   90.00
_cell.angle_gamma   90.00
#
_symmetry.space_group_name_H-M   'P 1'
#
loop_
_entity.id
_entity.type
_entity.pdbx_description
1 polymer ?
#
loop_
_entity_poly.entity_id
_entity_poly.type
_entity_poly.pdbx_seq_one_letter_code
_entity_poly.pdbx_strand_id
1 'polypeptide(L)'
;MILLPFSLYYIAFYSTLLIGEGELTNEVYSPNSQYVAKVYRVGDEGGLRVDVNTGLFGSERLIYWSWKETEEKVKWLDDTHIKINERVLDVRFEKYDKRTMD
;
A
#
# COMPACT_ATOMS: atom_id res chain seq x y z
N MET A 1 17.94 8.87 -30.79
CA MET A 1 16.72 9.20 -30.00
C MET A 1 16.75 8.41 -28.70
N ILE A 2 17.42 8.93 -27.67
CA ILE A 2 17.75 8.22 -26.39
C ILE A 2 16.67 8.46 -25.31
N LEU A 3 15.71 9.35 -25.57
CA LEU A 3 14.70 9.77 -24.59
C LEU A 3 13.68 8.66 -24.25
N LEU A 4 13.34 7.79 -25.20
CA LEU A 4 12.33 6.74 -25.07
C LEU A 4 12.70 5.60 -24.08
N PRO A 5 13.91 5.01 -24.14
CA PRO A 5 14.31 4.01 -23.14
C PRO A 5 14.55 4.64 -21.75
N PHE A 6 15.00 5.90 -21.69
CA PHE A 6 15.21 6.60 -20.42
C PHE A 6 13.89 6.93 -19.71
N SER A 7 12.87 7.37 -20.46
CA SER A 7 11.55 7.60 -19.90
C SER A 7 10.87 6.30 -19.46
N LEU A 8 11.03 5.19 -20.21
CA LEU A 8 10.56 3.87 -19.76
C LEU A 8 11.25 3.42 -18.47
N TYR A 9 12.58 3.55 -18.40
CA TYR A 9 13.34 3.24 -17.19
C TYR A 9 12.88 4.09 -16.01
N TYR A 10 12.71 5.39 -16.21
CA TYR A 10 12.21 6.29 -15.18
C TYR A 10 10.79 5.90 -14.71
N ILE A 11 9.86 5.60 -15.62
CA ILE A 11 8.50 5.18 -15.24
C ILE A 11 8.53 3.87 -14.45
N ALA A 12 9.27 2.85 -14.91
CA ALA A 12 9.41 1.59 -14.19
C ALA A 12 10.06 1.78 -12.81
N PHE A 13 11.02 2.72 -12.69
CA PHE A 13 11.76 2.97 -11.46
C PHE A 13 11.10 3.99 -10.51
N TYR A 14 10.12 4.78 -10.94
CA TYR A 14 9.48 5.78 -10.07
C TYR A 14 7.97 5.61 -9.91
N SER A 15 7.33 4.75 -10.71
CA SER A 15 5.90 4.48 -10.59
C SER A 15 5.61 3.20 -9.81
N THR A 16 4.51 3.23 -9.08
CA THR A 16 3.82 2.05 -8.52
C THR A 16 2.81 1.48 -9.51
N LEU A 17 2.79 1.99 -10.75
CA LEU A 17 1.81 1.67 -11.79
C LEU A 17 1.81 0.18 -12.19
N LEU A 18 2.93 -0.50 -11.94
CA LEU A 18 3.13 -1.93 -12.24
C LEU A 18 2.75 -2.85 -11.07
N ILE A 19 2.36 -2.29 -9.91
CA ILE A 19 1.86 -3.08 -8.78
C ILE A 19 0.41 -3.40 -9.09
N GLY A 20 0.12 -4.67 -9.43
CA GLY A 20 -1.26 -5.14 -9.61
C GLY A 20 -2.11 -4.84 -8.37
N GLU A 21 -3.41 -4.60 -8.56
CA GLU A 21 -4.34 -4.34 -7.44
C GLU A 21 -4.42 -5.54 -6.50
N GLY A 22 -4.39 -6.76 -7.05
CA GLY A 22 -4.52 -8.00 -6.28
C GLY A 22 -5.97 -8.34 -5.95
N GLU A 23 -6.16 -9.42 -5.20
CA GLU A 23 -7.43 -9.83 -4.63
C GLU A 23 -7.64 -9.17 -3.27
N LEU A 24 -8.76 -8.47 -3.09
CA LEU A 24 -9.14 -7.89 -1.81
C LEU A 24 -9.44 -9.02 -0.82
N THR A 25 -8.71 -9.05 0.29
CA THR A 25 -8.82 -10.09 1.33
C THR A 25 -9.40 -9.56 2.63
N ASN A 26 -9.20 -8.27 2.92
CA ASN A 26 -9.67 -7.66 4.16
C ASN A 26 -9.92 -6.16 4.03
N GLU A 27 -10.85 -5.65 4.83
CA GLU A 27 -11.08 -4.22 5.05
C GLU A 27 -11.11 -3.94 6.56
N VAL A 28 -10.26 -3.03 7.02
CA VAL A 28 -10.13 -2.72 8.44
C VAL A 28 -10.35 -1.23 8.67
N TYR A 29 -11.37 -0.91 9.46
CA TYR A 29 -11.74 0.47 9.77
C TYR A 29 -10.96 0.98 10.98
N SER A 30 -10.49 2.22 10.89
CA SER A 30 -9.94 2.95 12.04
C SER A 30 -10.99 3.07 13.15
N PRO A 31 -10.59 3.22 14.43
CA PRO A 31 -11.54 3.28 15.55
C PRO A 31 -12.61 4.36 15.40
N ASN A 32 -12.26 5.50 14.80
CA ASN A 32 -13.19 6.60 14.52
C ASN A 32 -13.84 6.54 13.12
N SER A 33 -13.58 5.48 12.36
CA SER A 33 -14.09 5.25 11.00
C SER A 33 -13.72 6.32 9.95
N GLN A 34 -12.74 7.19 10.22
CA GLN A 34 -12.29 8.19 9.24
C GLN A 34 -11.46 7.56 8.12
N TYR A 35 -10.69 6.53 8.46
CA TYR A 35 -9.86 5.77 7.54
C TYR A 35 -10.35 4.33 7.44
N VAL A 36 -10.27 3.77 6.24
CA VAL A 36 -10.38 2.32 6.00
C VAL A 36 -9.11 1.87 5.28
N ALA A 37 -8.53 0.78 5.77
CA ALA A 37 -7.39 0.10 5.17
C ALA A 37 -7.89 -1.13 4.41
N LYS A 38 -7.63 -1.16 3.11
CA LYS A 38 -7.94 -2.28 2.23
C LYS A 38 -6.69 -3.10 2.00
N VAL A 39 -6.80 -4.40 2.20
CA VAL A 39 -5.67 -5.34 2.17
C VAL A 39 -5.85 -6.26 0.98
N TYR A 40 -4.82 -6.34 0.15
CA TYR A 40 -4.85 -7.12 -1.08
C TYR A 40 -3.70 -8.11 -1.16
N ARG A 41 -4.00 -9.27 -1.75
CA ARG A 41 -3.01 -10.28 -2.12
C ARG A 41 -2.73 -10.21 -3.62
N VAL A 42 -1.47 -9.98 -3.97
CA VAL A 42 -1.09 -9.73 -5.36
C VAL A 42 -0.28 -10.90 -5.91
N GLY A 43 -0.88 -11.60 -6.88
CA GLY A 43 -0.26 -12.70 -7.62
C GLY A 43 -0.03 -13.97 -6.79
N ASP A 44 0.28 -15.06 -7.50
CA ASP A 44 0.47 -16.39 -6.90
C ASP A 44 1.72 -16.48 -6.00
N GLU A 45 2.70 -15.59 -6.21
CA GLU A 45 3.93 -15.54 -5.41
C GLU A 45 3.74 -14.84 -4.04
N GLY A 46 2.56 -14.27 -3.75
CA GLY A 46 2.22 -13.79 -2.41
C GLY A 46 2.68 -12.36 -2.09
N GLY A 47 2.37 -11.38 -2.96
CA GLY A 47 2.53 -9.96 -2.61
C GLY A 47 1.48 -9.49 -1.60
N LEU A 48 1.85 -8.60 -0.68
CA LEU A 48 0.91 -7.92 0.21
C LEU A 48 0.87 -6.44 -0.13
N ARG A 49 -0.33 -5.94 -0.42
CA ARG A 49 -0.62 -4.53 -0.67
C ARG A 49 -1.60 -4.01 0.37
N VAL A 50 -1.35 -2.84 0.92
CA VAL A 50 -2.32 -2.13 1.77
C VAL A 50 -2.50 -0.71 1.28
N ASP A 51 -3.74 -0.39 0.97
CA ASP A 51 -4.17 0.93 0.57
C ASP A 51 -5.07 1.53 1.65
N VAL A 52 -4.99 2.85 1.84
CA VAL A 52 -5.84 3.57 2.79
C VAL A 52 -6.60 4.68 2.06
N ASN A 53 -7.89 4.82 2.38
CA ASN A 53 -8.74 5.91 1.95
C ASN A 53 -9.44 6.57 3.13
N THR A 54 -9.70 7.88 2.99
CA THR A 54 -10.50 8.67 3.93
C THR A 54 -12.00 8.49 3.63
N GLY A 55 -12.65 7.49 4.22
CA GLY A 55 -14.08 7.22 4.04
C GLY A 55 -14.53 6.90 2.60
N LEU A 56 -15.84 6.96 2.36
CA LEU A 56 -16.50 6.48 1.12
C LEU A 56 -16.08 7.20 -0.17
N PHE A 57 -15.53 8.42 -0.06
CA PHE A 57 -15.19 9.29 -1.20
C PHE A 57 -13.72 9.72 -1.22
N GLY A 58 -12.88 9.19 -0.31
CA GLY A 58 -11.46 9.48 -0.28
C GLY A 58 -10.71 8.86 -1.46
N SER A 59 -9.64 9.52 -1.91
CA SER A 59 -8.71 8.89 -2.84
C SER A 59 -7.95 7.77 -2.15
N GLU A 60 -7.87 6.62 -2.82
CA GLU A 60 -7.12 5.46 -2.36
C GLU A 60 -5.62 5.73 -2.48
N ARG A 61 -4.88 5.46 -1.40
CA ARG A 61 -3.45 5.71 -1.30
C ARG A 61 -2.73 4.45 -0.86
N LEU A 62 -1.82 3.95 -1.70
CA LEU A 62 -0.91 2.87 -1.34
C LEU A 62 0.02 3.35 -0.21
N ILE A 63 -0.03 2.66 0.93
CA ILE A 63 0.83 2.93 2.10
C ILE A 63 1.78 1.78 2.42
N TYR A 64 1.53 0.58 1.90
CA TYR A 64 2.40 -0.57 2.12
C TYR A 64 2.39 -1.50 0.91
N TRP A 65 3.58 -1.93 0.51
CA TRP A 65 3.77 -3.00 -0.46
C TRP A 65 4.95 -3.85 -0.03
N SER A 66 4.79 -5.17 -0.09
CA SER A 66 5.86 -6.13 0.16
C SER A 66 5.73 -7.33 -0.78
N TRP A 67 6.87 -7.77 -1.32
CA TRP A 67 6.95 -8.92 -2.21
C TRP A 67 7.21 -10.20 -1.41
N LYS A 68 6.47 -11.28 -1.69
CA LYS A 68 6.56 -12.57 -0.96
C LYS A 68 6.31 -12.44 0.53
N GLU A 69 5.45 -11.51 0.92
CA GLU A 69 5.02 -11.32 2.29
C GLU A 69 4.00 -12.39 2.63
N THR A 70 4.34 -13.35 3.49
CA THR A 70 3.39 -14.40 3.85
C THR A 70 2.42 -13.94 4.94
N GLU A 71 2.83 -12.99 5.78
CA GLU A 71 2.01 -12.53 6.90
C GLU A 71 1.00 -11.46 6.47
N GLU A 72 -0.21 -11.51 7.04
CA GLU A 72 -1.25 -10.50 6.82
C GLU A 72 -1.86 -10.10 8.17
N LYS A 73 -1.09 -9.35 8.95
CA LYS A 73 -1.53 -8.81 10.24
C LYS A 73 -1.71 -7.31 10.10
N VAL A 74 -2.93 -6.89 9.80
CA VAL A 74 -3.29 -5.47 9.65
C VAL A 74 -4.24 -5.07 10.78
N LYS A 75 -3.83 -4.11 11.61
CA LYS A 75 -4.65 -3.59 12.70
C LYS A 75 -4.37 -2.12 12.99
N TRP A 76 -5.41 -1.39 13.39
CA TRP A 76 -5.25 -0.03 13.91
C TRP A 76 -4.75 -0.05 15.34
N LEU A 77 -3.79 0.82 15.65
CA LEU A 77 -3.31 1.07 17.02
C LEU A 77 -4.08 2.22 17.66
N ASP A 78 -4.42 3.21 16.85
CA ASP A 78 -5.29 4.35 17.18
C ASP A 78 -5.97 4.87 15.90
N ASP A 79 -6.58 6.05 15.97
CA ASP A 79 -7.30 6.71 14.89
C ASP A 79 -6.47 7.01 13.63
N THR A 80 -5.14 7.04 13.73
CA THR A 80 -4.22 7.48 12.67
C THR A 80 -3.02 6.57 12.46
N HIS A 81 -2.71 5.69 13.41
CA HIS A 81 -1.61 4.76 13.31
C HIS A 81 -2.10 3.34 13.02
N ILE A 82 -1.56 2.74 11.98
CA ILE A 82 -1.84 1.37 11.58
C ILE A 82 -0.57 0.53 11.73
N LYS A 83 -0.72 -0.68 12.29
CA LYS A 83 0.32 -1.71 12.31
C LYS A 83 0.04 -2.72 11.19
N ILE A 84 0.98 -2.84 10.27
CA ILE A 84 1.00 -3.81 9.16
C ILE A 84 2.20 -4.70 9.38
N ASN A 85 1.95 -5.97 9.74
CA ASN A 85 2.96 -6.90 10.23
C ASN A 85 3.79 -6.25 11.34
N GLU A 86 5.10 -6.05 11.17
CA GLU A 86 5.94 -5.41 12.18
C GLU A 86 6.14 -3.90 11.99
N ARG A 87 5.51 -3.29 10.97
CA ARG A 87 5.63 -1.86 10.68
C ARG A 87 4.47 -1.07 11.24
N VAL A 88 4.77 0.08 11.84
CA VAL A 88 3.78 1.06 12.30
C VAL A 88 3.88 2.29 11.41
N LEU A 89 2.76 2.69 10.82
CA LEU A 89 2.68 3.78 9.85
C LEU A 89 1.66 4.82 10.31
N ASP A 90 1.95 6.11 10.08
CA ASP A 90 1.03 7.22 10.30
C ASP A 90 0.29 7.57 8.99
N VAL A 91 -0.97 7.14 8.88
CA VAL A 91 -1.72 7.19 7.61
C VAL A 91 -2.02 8.60 7.12
N ARG A 92 -1.84 9.63 7.98
CA ARG A 92 -2.00 11.04 7.58
C ARG A 92 -0.98 11.40 6.52
N PHE A 93 0.26 10.95 6.68
CA PHE A 93 1.41 11.36 5.89
C PHE A 93 2.01 10.22 5.06
N GLU A 94 1.72 8.97 5.42
CA GLU A 94 2.31 7.83 4.75
C GLU A 94 1.94 7.77 3.27
N LYS A 95 2.93 7.45 2.45
CA LYS A 95 2.80 7.11 1.04
C LYS A 95 3.91 6.13 0.72
N TYR A 96 3.55 4.98 0.16
CA TYR A 96 4.53 3.97 -0.22
C TYR A 96 5.58 4.56 -1.16
N ASP A 97 6.85 4.43 -0.76
CA ASP A 97 8.02 4.74 -1.56
C ASP A 97 8.96 3.55 -1.53
N LYS A 98 9.08 2.87 -2.67
CA LYS A 98 9.92 1.69 -2.83
C LYS A 98 11.42 1.91 -2.59
N ARG A 99 11.86 3.17 -2.47
CA ARG A 99 13.26 3.52 -2.18
C ARG A 99 13.55 3.53 -0.69
N THR A 100 12.52 3.69 0.14
CA THR A 100 12.64 3.84 1.59
C THR A 100 11.95 2.72 2.35
N MET A 101 11.07 1.97 1.69
CA MET A 101 10.46 0.76 2.23
C MET A 101 11.25 -0.45 1.76
N ASP A 102 11.97 -1.06 2.70
CA ASP A 102 12.63 -2.38 2.55
C ASP A 102 11.61 -3.52 2.47
#